data_AF-A0A5R9B0N7-F1
#
_entry.id   AF-A0A5R9B0N7-F1
#
_cell.length_a   1.000
_cell.length_b   1.000
_cell.length_c   1.000
_cell.angle_alpha   90.00
_cell.angle_beta   90.00
_cell.angle_gamma   90.00
#
_symmetry.space_group_name_H-M   'P 1'
#
loop_
_entity.id
_entity.type
_entity.pdbx_description
1 polymer ?
#
loop_
_entity_poly.entity_id
_entity_poly.type
_entity_poly.pdbx_seq_one_letter_code
_entity_poly.pdbx_strand_id
1 'polypeptide(L)'
;MANYIKSLLRFDSMKIDVTKGIRQCILMLVPLLIGYVTGYFSIGLLISTGTLAHIYVFGGPAKSKLRMVLFSAIGLSLAMVLGTLTVNQPIIFGVLLLVVSVIPYYIFSSLNIPGPSSTFFIVAFSLPINLPVAPEEALIRGGAMFVGGLLATVIVIIVILLSKESTESKAIKSDYNIIKQLIYNFDDAKAFAKASQFAVTAFRNSDIQLITSSTAKSKESAEFQRLLLLHNTAQGIHSELLELNEKDARPLPEEIKEMADYVIKRVYSRGNTMRQWTRKVEVDAVYQNLVDSIIKVDAIMNADSERVEHEIDIRVPIYGQRMMQNLTLDSFVFRNTIRYIVIMAITIFIALMFDFEKAYWIPLSAHTVLLGSTALHSFERAGARGVGTIIGVLFLSLILLATPPIPVAIILLAVTAGITEMFVGANYSFAVIFITIQVILLNGLAANHLTIQIALPRVIDVIVGILIAVICLLFIGRKTASSMLPDTLAAVARDEALIFHYLFSSNKYASREQDKHEMLKLSVKLNNMTQVYNSANGEIFSNKMVIQYYYPSIYALEEISFMLTRALSNEQRYHIDDDTMGDYLLIFENIAKHFERGNHIQLKTLPDLPQYAHIRTSLLSIQTNCMNVRQEATL
;
A
#
# COMPACT_ATOMS: atom_id res chain seq x y z
N MET A 1 18.46 22.34 5.28
CA MET A 1 19.48 21.47 4.64
C MET A 1 19.83 20.25 5.50
N ALA A 2 20.15 20.40 6.80
CA ALA A 2 20.50 19.27 7.69
C ALA A 2 19.43 18.15 7.76
N ASN A 3 18.15 18.51 7.90
CA ASN A 3 17.06 17.51 7.94
C ASN A 3 16.89 16.73 6.62
N TYR A 4 17.19 17.35 5.49
CA TYR A 4 17.12 16.72 4.16
C TYR A 4 18.29 15.72 3.96
N ILE A 5 19.50 16.09 4.35
CA ILE A 5 20.65 15.18 4.31
C ILE A 5 20.42 14.01 5.27
N LYS A 6 19.85 14.29 6.45
CA LYS A 6 19.50 13.24 7.41
C LYS A 6 18.45 12.27 6.87
N SER A 7 17.47 12.73 6.07
CA SER A 7 16.48 11.83 5.46
C SER A 7 17.09 10.93 4.38
N LEU A 8 18.07 11.42 3.61
CA LEU A 8 18.79 10.61 2.63
C LEU A 8 19.65 9.50 3.26
N LEU A 9 20.20 9.74 4.47
CA LEU A 9 21.12 8.81 5.16
C LEU A 9 20.45 7.88 6.17
N ARG A 10 19.15 8.07 6.48
CA ARG A 10 18.46 7.28 7.50
C ARG A 10 18.19 5.86 6.98
N PHE A 11 18.63 4.84 7.73
CA PHE A 11 18.31 3.43 7.45
C PHE A 11 17.21 2.93 8.38
N ASP A 12 16.19 2.30 7.79
CA ASP A 12 15.19 1.52 8.52
C ASP A 12 15.62 0.05 8.55
N SER A 13 16.33 -0.34 9.61
CA SER A 13 16.91 -1.69 9.74
C SER A 13 15.86 -2.80 9.72
N MET A 14 14.62 -2.50 10.14
CA MET A 14 13.50 -3.45 10.12
C MET A 14 13.03 -3.80 8.69
N LYS A 15 13.39 -2.97 7.70
CA LYS A 15 13.00 -3.16 6.29
C LYS A 15 14.11 -3.76 5.42
N ILE A 16 15.23 -4.17 6.02
CA ILE A 16 16.31 -4.87 5.30
C ILE A 16 15.86 -6.31 5.04
N ASP A 17 15.73 -6.71 3.77
CA ASP A 17 15.30 -8.06 3.38
C ASP A 17 16.43 -8.84 2.70
N VAL A 18 17.28 -9.44 3.53
CA VAL A 18 18.44 -10.23 3.07
C VAL A 18 18.00 -11.40 2.19
N THR A 19 16.91 -12.07 2.56
CA THR A 19 16.39 -13.23 1.84
C THR A 19 15.87 -12.86 0.45
N LYS A 20 15.22 -11.70 0.30
CA LYS A 20 14.80 -11.18 -1.02
C LYS A 20 16.02 -10.81 -1.87
N GLY A 21 17.03 -10.17 -1.28
CA GLY A 21 18.28 -9.83 -1.97
C GLY A 21 19.03 -11.04 -2.51
N ILE A 22 19.23 -12.07 -1.67
CA ILE A 22 19.92 -13.32 -2.10
C ILE A 22 19.16 -14.00 -3.24
N ARG A 23 17.83 -14.11 -3.13
CA ARG A 23 17.00 -14.69 -4.19
C ARG A 23 17.15 -13.94 -5.51
N GLN A 24 17.11 -12.60 -5.47
CA GLN A 24 17.27 -11.79 -6.69
C GLN A 24 18.65 -11.95 -7.31
N CYS A 25 19.70 -12.00 -6.49
CA CYS A 25 21.07 -12.26 -6.96
C CYS A 25 21.15 -13.59 -7.71
N ILE A 26 20.65 -14.68 -7.11
CA ILE A 26 20.66 -16.02 -7.73
C ILE A 26 19.83 -16.04 -9.01
N LEU A 27 18.62 -15.46 -8.97
CA LEU A 27 17.72 -15.38 -10.11
C LEU A 27 18.36 -14.68 -11.30
N MET A 28 19.10 -13.60 -11.08
CA MET A 28 19.80 -12.92 -12.18
C MET A 28 21.07 -13.66 -12.63
N LEU A 29 21.83 -14.22 -11.67
CA LEU A 29 23.13 -14.84 -11.94
C LEU A 29 23.00 -16.11 -12.79
N VAL A 30 22.05 -17.00 -12.45
CA VAL A 30 21.96 -18.33 -13.05
C VAL A 30 21.71 -18.27 -14.56
N PRO A 31 20.70 -17.54 -15.09
CA PRO A 31 20.48 -17.45 -16.53
C PRO A 31 21.62 -16.75 -17.28
N LEU A 32 22.27 -15.75 -16.65
CA LEU A 32 23.43 -15.07 -17.26
C LEU A 32 24.61 -16.01 -17.44
N LEU A 33 24.96 -16.77 -16.40
CA LEU A 33 26.06 -17.73 -16.47
C LEU A 33 25.76 -18.85 -17.45
N ILE A 34 24.53 -19.37 -17.46
CA ILE A 34 24.11 -20.39 -18.43
C ILE A 34 24.23 -19.83 -19.86
N GLY A 35 23.70 -18.64 -20.12
CA GLY A 35 23.81 -17.99 -21.43
C GLY A 35 25.26 -17.75 -21.84
N TYR A 36 26.11 -17.35 -20.91
CA TYR A 36 27.55 -17.17 -21.16
C TYR A 36 28.26 -18.49 -21.51
N VAL A 37 28.06 -19.55 -20.72
CA VAL A 37 28.72 -20.85 -20.92
C VAL A 37 28.22 -21.56 -22.18
N THR A 38 26.94 -21.40 -22.53
CA THR A 38 26.34 -22.03 -23.72
C THR A 38 26.56 -21.24 -25.01
N GLY A 39 27.18 -20.06 -24.96
CA GLY A 39 27.39 -19.18 -26.11
C GLY A 39 26.16 -18.35 -26.52
N TYR A 40 25.02 -18.50 -25.83
CA TYR A 40 23.78 -17.76 -26.07
C TYR A 40 23.61 -16.59 -25.08
N PHE A 41 24.62 -15.74 -24.96
CA PHE A 41 24.66 -14.70 -23.93
C PHE A 41 23.50 -13.70 -24.02
N SER A 42 23.14 -13.24 -25.23
CA SER A 42 22.03 -12.31 -25.43
C SER A 42 20.70 -12.87 -24.91
N ILE A 43 20.42 -14.16 -25.14
CA ILE A 43 19.22 -14.82 -24.63
C ILE A 43 19.30 -14.97 -23.10
N GLY A 44 20.45 -15.35 -22.56
CA GLY A 44 20.67 -15.43 -21.10
C GLY A 44 20.45 -14.09 -20.39
N LEU A 45 20.87 -12.98 -21.02
CA LEU A 45 20.64 -11.61 -20.54
C LEU A 45 19.15 -11.26 -20.51
N LEU A 46 18.40 -11.62 -21.55
CA LEU A 46 16.96 -11.40 -21.62
C LEU A 46 16.19 -12.26 -20.60
N ILE A 47 16.55 -13.54 -20.46
CA ILE A 47 15.98 -14.42 -19.41
C ILE A 47 16.29 -13.82 -18.02
N SER A 48 17.52 -13.40 -17.77
CA SER A 48 17.90 -12.76 -16.50
C SER A 48 17.10 -11.48 -16.21
N THR A 49 16.91 -10.64 -17.22
CA THR A 49 16.07 -9.43 -17.11
C THR A 49 14.61 -9.78 -16.83
N GLY A 50 14.09 -10.86 -17.41
CA GLY A 50 12.77 -11.39 -17.13
C GLY A 50 12.55 -11.75 -15.65
N THR A 51 13.61 -12.13 -14.93
CA THR A 51 13.52 -12.46 -13.50
C THR A 51 13.19 -11.25 -12.61
N LEU A 52 13.30 -10.02 -13.13
CA LEU A 52 12.85 -8.81 -12.44
C LEU A 52 11.35 -8.85 -12.10
N ALA A 53 10.56 -9.75 -12.69
CA ALA A 53 9.20 -10.06 -12.26
C ALA A 53 9.11 -10.44 -10.76
N HIS A 54 10.15 -11.07 -10.20
CA HIS A 54 10.23 -11.42 -8.78
C HIS A 54 10.21 -10.19 -7.86
N ILE A 55 10.72 -9.04 -8.32
CA ILE A 55 10.79 -7.80 -7.53
C ILE A 55 9.38 -7.32 -7.16
N TYR A 56 8.40 -7.56 -8.02
CA TYR A 56 7.00 -7.19 -7.84
C TYR A 56 6.24 -8.05 -6.81
N VAL A 57 6.91 -9.06 -6.23
CA VAL A 57 6.29 -9.93 -5.24
C VAL A 57 6.45 -9.32 -3.86
N PHE A 58 5.42 -8.63 -3.40
CA PHE A 58 5.38 -7.97 -2.10
C PHE A 58 4.33 -8.56 -1.19
N GLY A 59 4.77 -9.04 -0.02
CA GLY A 59 3.88 -9.41 1.09
C GLY A 59 2.67 -10.25 0.65
N GLY A 60 1.67 -10.31 1.51
CA GLY A 60 0.39 -10.87 1.12
C GLY A 60 0.38 -12.39 0.84
N PRO A 61 -0.78 -12.88 0.45
CA PRO A 61 -1.08 -14.30 0.39
C PRO A 61 -0.51 -15.00 -0.84
N ALA A 62 -0.34 -16.32 -0.76
CA ALA A 62 0.31 -17.15 -1.78
C ALA A 62 -0.23 -16.89 -3.20
N LYS A 63 -1.55 -16.85 -3.35
CA LYS A 63 -2.20 -16.60 -4.65
C LYS A 63 -2.01 -15.17 -5.15
N SER A 64 -1.91 -14.18 -4.25
CA SER A 64 -1.60 -12.80 -4.64
C SER A 64 -0.17 -12.72 -5.16
N LYS A 65 0.79 -13.32 -4.43
CA LYS A 65 2.20 -13.43 -4.86
C LYS A 65 2.33 -14.07 -6.25
N LEU A 66 1.63 -15.19 -6.48
CA LEU A 66 1.62 -15.87 -7.78
C LEU A 66 0.99 -15.03 -8.88
N ARG A 67 -0.14 -14.35 -8.62
CA ARG A 67 -0.76 -13.44 -9.58
C ARG A 67 0.17 -12.27 -9.93
N MET A 68 0.77 -11.64 -8.92
CA MET A 68 1.69 -10.51 -9.14
C MET A 68 2.90 -10.90 -9.99
N VAL A 69 3.56 -12.04 -9.69
CA VAL A 69 4.72 -12.48 -10.48
C VAL A 69 4.33 -12.86 -11.91
N LEU A 70 3.20 -13.55 -12.11
CA LEU A 70 2.74 -13.97 -13.44
C LEU A 70 2.31 -12.77 -14.30
N PHE A 71 1.50 -11.86 -13.76
CA PHE A 71 1.09 -10.66 -14.50
C PHE A 71 2.28 -9.75 -14.79
N SER A 72 3.24 -9.64 -13.86
CA SER A 72 4.48 -8.90 -14.11
C SER A 72 5.32 -9.57 -15.19
N ALA A 73 5.46 -10.90 -15.18
CA ALA A 73 6.17 -11.66 -16.23
C ALA A 73 5.56 -11.44 -17.62
N ILE A 74 4.22 -11.53 -17.72
CA ILE A 74 3.50 -11.27 -18.97
C ILE A 74 3.71 -9.82 -19.42
N GLY A 75 3.54 -8.85 -18.53
CA GLY A 75 3.65 -7.44 -18.90
C GLY A 75 5.09 -7.02 -19.25
N LEU A 76 6.11 -7.58 -18.57
CA LEU A 76 7.52 -7.36 -18.92
C LEU A 76 7.86 -7.98 -20.29
N SER A 77 7.35 -9.18 -20.56
CA SER A 77 7.49 -9.82 -21.88
C SER A 77 6.83 -9.00 -22.98
N LEU A 78 5.59 -8.54 -22.77
CA LEU A 78 4.87 -7.69 -23.72
C LEU A 78 5.58 -6.36 -23.94
N ALA A 79 6.10 -5.74 -22.88
CA ALA A 79 6.90 -4.52 -22.98
C ALA A 79 8.12 -4.72 -23.90
N MET A 80 8.84 -5.83 -23.76
CA MET A 80 9.98 -6.20 -24.62
C MET A 80 9.58 -6.43 -26.08
N VAL A 81 8.46 -7.12 -26.33
CA VAL A 81 7.92 -7.32 -27.68
C VAL A 81 7.62 -5.97 -28.33
N LEU A 82 6.85 -5.12 -27.65
CA LEU A 82 6.45 -3.81 -28.16
C LEU A 82 7.66 -2.90 -28.38
N GLY A 83 8.62 -2.89 -27.46
CA GLY A 83 9.87 -2.15 -27.60
C GLY A 83 10.68 -2.58 -28.81
N THR A 84 10.80 -3.90 -29.03
CA THR A 84 11.55 -4.45 -30.18
C THR A 84 10.91 -4.10 -31.52
N LEU A 85 9.57 -4.15 -31.59
CA LEU A 85 8.84 -3.83 -32.82
C LEU A 85 8.90 -2.34 -33.18
N THR A 86 9.07 -1.46 -32.19
CA THR A 86 8.86 -0.02 -32.37
C THR A 86 10.14 0.80 -32.31
N VAL A 87 11.29 0.18 -32.00
CA VAL A 87 12.59 0.86 -31.86
C VAL A 87 13.00 1.72 -33.06
N ASN A 88 12.55 1.37 -34.27
CA ASN A 88 12.83 2.11 -35.51
C ASN A 88 11.90 3.30 -35.77
N GLN A 89 10.86 3.47 -34.95
CA GLN A 89 9.81 4.48 -35.16
C GLN A 89 9.73 5.36 -33.91
N PRO A 90 10.55 6.41 -33.78
CA PRO A 90 10.71 7.17 -32.53
C PRO A 90 9.39 7.71 -31.93
N ILE A 91 8.47 8.17 -32.78
CA ILE A 91 7.16 8.68 -32.34
C ILE A 91 6.30 7.56 -31.76
N ILE A 92 6.20 6.42 -32.45
CA ILE A 92 5.40 5.27 -32.00
C ILE A 92 6.03 4.65 -30.75
N PHE A 93 7.37 4.56 -30.71
CA PHE A 93 8.12 4.15 -29.53
C PHE A 93 7.79 5.04 -28.32
N GLY A 94 7.79 6.37 -28.49
CA GLY A 94 7.45 7.33 -27.43
C GLY A 94 6.01 7.18 -26.92
N VAL A 95 5.04 7.07 -27.84
CA VAL A 95 3.63 6.90 -27.48
C VAL A 95 3.42 5.59 -26.72
N LEU A 96 4.02 4.48 -27.18
CA LEU A 96 3.91 3.20 -26.50
C LEU A 96 4.67 3.17 -25.18
N LEU A 97 5.82 3.85 -25.08
CA LEU A 97 6.53 4.05 -23.81
C LEU A 97 5.63 4.78 -22.80
N LEU A 98 4.89 5.80 -23.24
CA LEU A 98 3.90 6.48 -22.39
C LEU A 98 2.83 5.49 -21.91
N VAL A 99 2.25 4.70 -22.80
CA VAL A 99 1.23 3.69 -22.45
C VAL A 99 1.77 2.66 -21.45
N VAL A 100 2.96 2.10 -21.72
CA VAL A 100 3.63 1.11 -20.85
C VAL A 100 4.06 1.71 -19.51
N SER A 101 4.28 3.03 -19.43
CA SER A 101 4.55 3.71 -18.16
C SER A 101 3.27 4.00 -17.37
N VAL A 102 2.17 4.38 -18.03
CA VAL A 102 0.95 4.87 -17.38
C VAL A 102 0.07 3.74 -16.87
N ILE A 103 -0.11 2.68 -17.66
CA ILE A 103 -1.02 1.58 -17.28
C ILE A 103 -0.56 0.89 -15.98
N PRO A 104 0.70 0.43 -15.85
CA PRO A 104 1.16 -0.14 -14.59
C PRO A 104 1.17 0.90 -13.47
N TYR A 105 1.51 2.17 -13.74
CA TYR A 105 1.45 3.22 -12.73
C TYR A 105 0.04 3.34 -12.12
N TYR A 106 -0.99 3.42 -12.96
CA TYR A 106 -2.39 3.51 -12.53
C TYR A 106 -2.82 2.27 -11.74
N ILE A 107 -2.47 1.06 -12.22
CA ILE A 107 -2.82 -0.20 -11.52
C ILE A 107 -2.22 -0.21 -10.12
N PHE A 108 -0.92 0.09 -9.99
CA PHE A 108 -0.23 0.08 -8.69
C PHE A 108 -0.76 1.17 -7.76
N SER A 109 -1.02 2.37 -8.28
CA SER A 109 -1.55 3.49 -7.49
C SER A 109 -2.99 3.24 -7.03
N SER A 110 -3.87 2.77 -7.92
CA SER A 110 -5.27 2.47 -7.60
C SER A 110 -5.43 1.31 -6.63
N LEU A 111 -4.54 0.32 -6.67
CA LEU A 111 -4.60 -0.85 -5.79
C LEU A 111 -3.75 -0.68 -4.52
N ASN A 112 -3.07 0.46 -4.36
CA ASN A 112 -2.10 0.70 -3.28
C ASN A 112 -1.06 -0.42 -3.15
N ILE A 113 -0.60 -0.97 -4.28
CA ILE A 113 0.40 -2.04 -4.29
C ILE A 113 1.77 -1.39 -4.06
N PRO A 114 2.51 -1.75 -3.00
CA PRO A 114 3.86 -1.26 -2.79
C PRO A 114 4.78 -1.80 -3.90
N GLY A 115 5.78 -1.03 -4.31
CA GLY A 115 6.80 -1.51 -5.24
C GLY A 115 7.34 -0.48 -6.22
N PRO A 116 8.08 -0.93 -7.24
CA PRO A 116 8.72 -0.05 -8.22
C PRO A 116 7.75 0.47 -9.30
N SER A 117 6.45 0.17 -9.21
CA SER A 117 5.41 0.64 -10.14
C SER A 117 5.75 0.31 -11.61
N SER A 118 5.80 1.27 -12.54
CA SER A 118 6.14 1.00 -13.94
C SER A 118 7.65 0.90 -14.24
N THR A 119 8.54 1.03 -13.25
CA THR A 119 9.99 1.17 -13.47
C THR A 119 10.57 0.06 -14.35
N PHE A 120 10.34 -1.21 -14.01
CA PHE A 120 10.92 -2.31 -14.79
C PHE A 120 10.20 -2.59 -16.10
N PHE A 121 8.93 -2.15 -16.24
CA PHE A 121 8.24 -2.17 -17.53
C PHE A 121 8.86 -1.16 -18.51
N ILE A 122 9.21 0.04 -18.03
CA ILE A 122 9.97 1.03 -18.80
C ILE A 122 11.34 0.48 -19.21
N VAL A 123 12.06 -0.17 -18.27
CA VAL A 123 13.37 -0.78 -18.57
C VAL A 123 13.23 -1.89 -19.60
N ALA A 124 12.27 -2.80 -19.45
CA ALA A 124 12.02 -3.89 -20.39
C ALA A 124 11.65 -3.39 -21.79
N PHE A 125 10.78 -2.38 -21.87
CA PHE A 125 10.39 -1.74 -23.13
C PHE A 125 11.57 -1.06 -23.84
N SER A 126 12.49 -0.49 -23.08
CA SER A 126 13.57 0.33 -23.64
C SER A 126 14.87 -0.43 -23.89
N LEU A 127 15.02 -1.63 -23.33
CA LEU A 127 16.21 -2.46 -23.51
C LEU A 127 16.54 -2.76 -25.00
N PRO A 128 15.57 -2.95 -25.93
CA PRO A 128 15.84 -3.12 -27.35
C PRO A 128 16.65 -2.02 -28.03
N ILE A 129 16.69 -0.79 -27.49
CA ILE A 129 17.54 0.29 -27.99
C ILE A 129 19.03 -0.09 -27.94
N ASN A 130 19.41 -0.98 -27.03
CA ASN A 130 20.79 -1.46 -26.87
C ASN A 130 21.06 -2.78 -27.60
N LEU A 131 20.09 -3.31 -28.34
CA LEU A 131 20.21 -4.57 -29.07
C LEU A 131 20.22 -4.29 -30.58
N PRO A 132 20.72 -5.22 -31.40
CA PRO A 132 20.55 -5.14 -32.84
C PRO A 132 19.08 -4.94 -33.22
N VAL A 133 18.83 -4.08 -34.20
CA VAL A 133 17.50 -3.85 -34.74
C VAL A 133 17.07 -5.09 -35.51
N ALA A 134 16.13 -5.85 -34.95
CA ALA A 134 15.57 -7.07 -35.53
C ALA A 134 14.10 -7.23 -35.08
N PRO A 135 13.13 -6.56 -35.74
CA PRO A 135 11.72 -6.65 -35.39
C PRO A 135 11.16 -8.08 -35.42
N GLU A 136 11.68 -8.93 -36.30
CA GLU A 136 11.35 -10.35 -36.42
C GLU A 136 11.70 -11.16 -35.17
N GLU A 137 12.69 -10.72 -34.38
CA GLU A 137 13.06 -11.36 -33.11
C GLU A 137 12.16 -10.94 -31.94
N ALA A 138 11.20 -10.04 -32.13
CA ALA A 138 10.40 -9.49 -31.05
C ALA A 138 9.76 -10.58 -30.16
N LEU A 139 9.18 -11.62 -30.78
CA LEU A 139 8.59 -12.75 -30.05
C LEU A 139 9.63 -13.61 -29.33
N ILE A 140 10.83 -13.77 -29.91
CA ILE A 140 11.92 -14.52 -29.28
C ILE A 140 12.44 -13.76 -28.05
N ARG A 141 12.66 -12.45 -28.18
CA ARG A 141 13.12 -11.59 -27.07
C ARG A 141 12.09 -11.52 -25.95
N GLY A 142 10.81 -11.35 -26.31
CA GLY A 142 9.69 -11.41 -25.37
C GLY A 142 9.58 -12.77 -24.69
N GLY A 143 9.72 -13.86 -25.46
CA GLY A 143 9.68 -15.23 -24.97
C GLY A 143 10.81 -15.54 -23.98
N ALA A 144 12.04 -15.10 -24.28
CA ALA A 144 13.18 -15.21 -23.38
C ALA A 144 12.91 -14.51 -22.04
N MET A 145 12.39 -13.27 -22.07
CA MET A 145 11.97 -12.58 -20.85
C MET A 145 10.85 -13.30 -20.10
N PHE A 146 9.88 -13.86 -20.81
CA PHE A 146 8.81 -14.63 -20.19
C PHE A 146 9.32 -15.88 -19.46
N VAL A 147 10.29 -16.60 -20.04
CA VAL A 147 10.98 -17.73 -19.38
C VAL A 147 11.66 -17.30 -18.08
N GLY A 148 12.29 -16.11 -18.07
CA GLY A 148 12.82 -15.52 -16.83
C GLY A 148 11.74 -15.26 -15.77
N GLY A 149 10.58 -14.78 -16.19
CA GLY A 149 9.42 -14.61 -15.32
C GLY A 149 8.84 -15.93 -14.80
N LEU A 150 8.88 -17.00 -15.59
CA LEU A 150 8.52 -18.35 -15.14
C LEU A 150 9.51 -18.87 -14.10
N LEU A 151 10.82 -18.65 -14.28
CA LEU A 151 11.83 -18.98 -13.28
C LEU A 151 11.58 -18.25 -11.96
N ALA A 152 11.28 -16.95 -12.02
CA ALA A 152 10.86 -16.17 -10.85
C ALA A 152 9.62 -16.77 -10.19
N THR A 153 8.64 -17.24 -10.97
CA THR A 153 7.42 -17.88 -10.47
C THR A 153 7.73 -19.18 -9.74
N VAL A 154 8.65 -20.01 -10.25
CA VAL A 154 9.11 -21.24 -9.58
C VAL A 154 9.73 -20.94 -8.21
N ILE A 155 10.59 -19.91 -8.13
CA ILE A 155 11.15 -19.48 -6.83
C ILE A 155 10.06 -19.02 -5.87
N VAL A 156 9.04 -18.29 -6.34
CA VAL A 156 7.90 -17.88 -5.52
C VAL A 156 7.13 -19.10 -5.00
N ILE A 157 6.89 -20.12 -5.84
CA ILE A 157 6.24 -21.38 -5.42
C ILE A 157 7.06 -22.08 -4.34
N ILE A 158 8.37 -22.21 -4.53
CA ILE A 158 9.27 -22.82 -3.54
C ILE A 158 9.20 -22.08 -2.20
N VAL A 159 9.23 -20.74 -2.23
CA VAL A 159 9.11 -19.91 -1.02
C VAL A 159 7.76 -20.10 -0.33
N ILE A 160 6.67 -20.23 -1.08
CA ILE A 160 5.35 -20.51 -0.54
C ILE A 160 5.32 -21.90 0.12
N LEU A 161 5.89 -22.92 -0.52
CA LEU A 161 5.94 -24.29 0.01
C LEU A 161 6.81 -24.41 1.27
N LEU A 162 7.90 -23.64 1.35
CA LEU A 162 8.77 -23.58 2.54
C LEU A 162 8.19 -22.72 3.66
N SER A 163 7.16 -21.90 3.38
CA SER A 163 6.54 -21.05 4.39
C SER A 163 5.67 -21.89 5.33
N LYS A 164 6.12 -22.07 6.58
CA LYS A 164 5.40 -22.84 7.61
C LYS A 164 4.09 -22.19 8.08
N GLU A 165 3.89 -20.90 7.82
CA GLU A 165 2.70 -20.15 8.25
C GLU A 165 2.03 -19.43 7.07
N SER A 166 0.70 -19.56 6.99
CA SER A 166 -0.13 -18.81 6.06
C SER A 166 -0.13 -17.31 6.39
N THR A 167 -0.38 -16.48 5.38
CA THR A 167 -0.37 -15.01 5.56
C THR A 167 -1.56 -14.56 6.42
N GLU A 168 -2.67 -15.27 6.26
CA GLU A 168 -3.90 -15.15 7.01
C GLU A 168 -3.67 -15.39 8.49
N SER A 169 -2.93 -16.46 8.83
CA SER A 169 -2.58 -16.73 10.23
C SER A 169 -1.70 -15.65 10.83
N LYS A 170 -0.80 -15.03 10.04
CA LYS A 170 0.01 -13.89 10.50
C LYS A 170 -0.83 -12.63 10.72
N ALA A 171 -1.82 -12.37 9.87
CA ALA A 171 -2.77 -11.26 10.04
C ALA A 171 -3.52 -11.39 11.36
N ILE A 172 -4.09 -12.57 11.64
CA ILE A 172 -4.77 -12.84 12.91
C ILE A 172 -3.83 -12.70 14.11
N LYS A 173 -2.60 -13.21 14.03
CA LYS A 173 -1.63 -13.00 15.13
C LYS A 173 -1.36 -11.50 15.36
N SER A 174 -1.29 -10.71 14.30
CA SER A 174 -1.13 -9.25 14.39
C SER A 174 -2.33 -8.60 15.09
N ASP A 175 -3.56 -8.99 14.73
CA ASP A 175 -4.78 -8.48 15.36
C ASP A 175 -4.79 -8.72 16.87
N TYR A 176 -4.51 -9.96 17.29
CA TYR A 176 -4.48 -10.31 18.71
C TYR A 176 -3.28 -9.71 19.46
N ASN A 177 -2.19 -9.38 18.77
CA ASN A 177 -1.10 -8.59 19.35
C ASN A 177 -1.53 -7.15 19.64
N ILE A 178 -2.31 -6.54 18.74
CA ILE A 178 -2.91 -5.21 18.95
C ILE A 178 -3.91 -5.24 20.09
N ILE A 179 -4.78 -6.26 20.16
CA ILE A 179 -5.69 -6.46 21.29
C ILE A 179 -4.92 -6.55 22.61
N LYS A 180 -3.81 -7.30 22.65
CA LYS A 180 -2.93 -7.32 23.83
C LYS A 180 -2.47 -5.91 24.21
N GLN A 181 -1.96 -5.14 23.25
CA GLN A 181 -1.50 -3.77 23.50
C GLN A 181 -2.62 -2.86 24.01
N LEU A 182 -3.84 -2.99 23.48
CA LEU A 182 -4.99 -2.20 23.93
C LEU A 182 -5.37 -2.54 25.37
N ILE A 183 -5.47 -3.82 25.71
CA ILE A 183 -5.83 -4.27 27.07
C ILE A 183 -4.80 -3.81 28.10
N TYR A 184 -3.50 -3.95 27.80
CA TYR A 184 -2.44 -3.56 28.73
C TYR A 184 -2.23 -2.05 28.86
N ASN A 185 -2.61 -1.28 27.83
CA ASN A 185 -2.53 0.19 27.88
C ASN A 185 -3.84 0.85 28.33
N PHE A 186 -4.92 0.09 28.55
CA PHE A 186 -6.26 0.61 28.81
C PHE A 186 -6.34 1.53 30.04
N ASP A 187 -5.60 1.18 31.09
CA ASP A 187 -5.61 1.91 32.36
C ASP A 187 -4.96 3.31 32.24
N ASP A 188 -4.08 3.52 31.25
CA ASP A 188 -3.54 4.83 30.89
C ASP A 188 -4.28 5.40 29.68
N ALA A 189 -5.12 6.41 29.91
CA ALA A 189 -5.91 7.05 28.86
C ALA A 189 -5.09 7.52 27.64
N LYS A 190 -3.88 8.05 27.85
CA LYS A 190 -3.04 8.55 26.77
C LYS A 190 -2.39 7.39 26.00
N ALA A 191 -1.94 6.36 26.71
CA ALA A 191 -1.37 5.17 26.09
C ALA A 191 -2.44 4.39 25.31
N PHE A 192 -3.65 4.24 25.88
CA PHE A 192 -4.80 3.61 25.22
C PHE A 192 -5.20 4.36 23.95
N ALA A 193 -5.38 5.68 24.02
CA ALA A 193 -5.72 6.49 22.85
C ALA A 193 -4.70 6.33 21.71
N LYS A 194 -3.39 6.33 22.06
CA LYS A 194 -2.32 6.09 21.09
C LYS A 194 -2.37 4.67 20.51
N ALA A 195 -2.64 3.65 21.32
CA ALA A 195 -2.76 2.27 20.86
C ALA A 195 -4.00 2.06 19.97
N SER A 196 -5.14 2.64 20.35
CA SER A 196 -6.39 2.61 19.57
C SER A 196 -6.21 3.23 18.19
N GLN A 197 -5.42 4.30 18.11
CA GLN A 197 -5.10 4.95 16.85
C GLN A 197 -4.42 4.02 15.84
N PHE A 198 -3.50 3.17 16.31
CA PHE A 198 -2.87 2.18 15.45
C PHE A 198 -3.77 0.96 15.17
N ALA A 199 -4.72 0.67 16.06
CA ALA A 199 -5.56 -0.51 15.98
C ALA A 199 -6.48 -0.50 14.74
N VAL A 200 -7.15 0.62 14.46
CA VAL A 200 -8.05 0.74 13.28
C VAL A 200 -7.27 0.46 11.98
N THR A 201 -6.09 1.06 11.85
CA THR A 201 -5.22 0.83 10.67
C THR A 201 -4.73 -0.62 10.61
N ALA A 202 -4.37 -1.21 11.75
CA ALA A 202 -3.93 -2.61 11.81
C ALA A 202 -5.04 -3.58 11.40
N PHE A 203 -6.25 -3.43 11.94
CA PHE A 203 -7.39 -4.27 11.57
C PHE A 203 -7.74 -4.13 10.09
N ARG A 204 -7.74 -2.91 9.56
CA ARG A 204 -7.98 -2.68 8.12
C ARG A 204 -6.95 -3.37 7.23
N ASN A 205 -5.69 -3.40 7.66
CA ASN A 205 -4.62 -4.11 6.95
C ASN A 205 -4.83 -5.63 7.02
N SER A 206 -5.25 -6.16 8.17
CA SER A 206 -5.59 -7.57 8.33
C SER A 206 -6.80 -7.96 7.49
N ASP A 207 -7.83 -7.13 7.43
CA ASP A 207 -8.99 -7.26 6.54
C ASP A 207 -8.53 -7.37 5.08
N ILE A 208 -7.71 -6.43 4.62
CA ILE A 208 -7.14 -6.49 3.28
C ILE A 208 -6.38 -7.80 3.09
N GLN A 209 -5.56 -8.26 4.04
CA GLN A 209 -4.80 -9.50 3.91
C GLN A 209 -5.68 -10.75 3.84
N LEU A 210 -6.65 -10.91 4.73
CA LEU A 210 -7.58 -12.05 4.79
C LEU A 210 -8.49 -12.11 3.56
N ILE A 211 -8.98 -10.95 3.15
CA ILE A 211 -9.92 -10.89 2.05
C ILE A 211 -9.17 -11.02 0.70
N THR A 212 -7.96 -10.47 0.58
CA THR A 212 -7.14 -10.60 -0.64
C THR A 212 -6.59 -12.01 -0.86
N SER A 213 -6.49 -12.81 0.21
CA SER A 213 -5.93 -14.15 0.18
C SER A 213 -6.87 -15.24 -0.28
N SER A 214 -8.16 -14.97 -0.16
CA SER A 214 -9.18 -15.96 -0.22
C SER A 214 -9.83 -16.01 -1.61
N THR A 215 -9.81 -17.19 -2.22
CA THR A 215 -10.58 -17.56 -3.41
C THR A 215 -11.96 -18.04 -3.02
N ALA A 216 -12.93 -18.01 -3.95
CA ALA A 216 -14.26 -18.60 -3.73
C ALA A 216 -14.20 -19.98 -3.04
N LYS A 217 -13.34 -20.88 -3.54
CA LYS A 217 -13.14 -22.21 -2.96
C LYS A 217 -12.41 -22.26 -1.60
N SER A 218 -11.53 -21.30 -1.29
CA SER A 218 -10.86 -21.27 0.03
C SER A 218 -11.70 -20.55 1.08
N LYS A 219 -12.64 -19.71 0.66
CA LYS A 219 -13.66 -19.08 1.51
C LYS A 219 -14.58 -20.12 2.14
N GLU A 220 -14.81 -21.23 1.45
CA GLU A 220 -15.55 -22.39 1.95
C GLU A 220 -14.73 -23.27 2.92
N SER A 221 -13.43 -23.02 3.10
CA SER A 221 -12.66 -23.82 4.06
C SER A 221 -12.97 -23.41 5.49
N ALA A 222 -13.27 -24.39 6.34
CA ALA A 222 -13.51 -24.17 7.77
C ALA A 222 -12.35 -23.46 8.48
N GLU A 223 -11.09 -23.69 8.06
CA GLU A 223 -9.93 -22.97 8.62
C GLU A 223 -9.98 -21.47 8.30
N PHE A 224 -10.29 -21.10 7.05
CA PHE A 224 -10.40 -19.69 6.67
C PHE A 224 -11.57 -19.00 7.35
N GLN A 225 -12.72 -19.66 7.42
CA GLN A 225 -13.90 -19.16 8.13
C GLN A 225 -13.60 -18.95 9.61
N ARG A 226 -12.88 -19.87 10.26
CA ARG A 226 -12.41 -19.70 11.63
C ARG A 226 -11.52 -18.46 11.77
N LEU A 227 -10.55 -18.27 10.88
CA LEU A 227 -9.69 -17.07 10.89
C LEU A 227 -10.52 -15.79 10.73
N LEU A 228 -11.55 -15.79 9.89
CA LEU A 228 -12.44 -14.66 9.70
C LEU A 228 -13.29 -14.38 10.95
N LEU A 229 -13.82 -15.41 11.62
CA LEU A 229 -14.51 -15.26 12.91
C LEU A 229 -13.59 -14.70 13.99
N LEU A 230 -12.35 -15.16 14.05
CA LEU A 230 -11.33 -14.62 14.96
C LEU A 230 -11.06 -13.15 14.67
N HIS A 231 -10.93 -12.76 13.40
CA HIS A 231 -10.76 -11.36 12.99
C HIS A 231 -11.94 -10.49 13.46
N ASN A 232 -13.16 -10.91 13.14
CA ASN A 232 -14.38 -10.18 13.53
C ASN A 232 -14.52 -10.08 15.06
N THR A 233 -14.11 -11.13 15.78
CA THR A 233 -14.14 -11.14 17.25
C THR A 233 -13.08 -10.21 17.84
N ALA A 234 -11.88 -10.14 17.26
CA ALA A 234 -10.87 -9.15 17.65
C ALA A 234 -11.38 -7.72 17.45
N GLN A 235 -12.01 -7.42 16.30
CA GLN A 235 -12.67 -6.12 16.07
C GLN A 235 -13.77 -5.85 17.12
N GLY A 236 -14.55 -6.88 17.48
CA GLY A 236 -15.53 -6.80 18.57
C GLY A 236 -14.90 -6.41 19.91
N ILE A 237 -13.82 -7.09 20.32
CA ILE A 237 -13.08 -6.80 21.55
C ILE A 237 -12.57 -5.35 21.54
N HIS A 238 -11.99 -4.87 20.44
CA HIS A 238 -11.54 -3.47 20.33
C HIS A 238 -12.70 -2.49 20.53
N SER A 239 -13.85 -2.76 19.91
CA SER A 239 -15.02 -1.91 20.05
C SER A 239 -15.63 -1.95 21.45
N GLU A 240 -15.62 -3.10 22.15
CA GLU A 240 -16.00 -3.13 23.59
C GLU A 240 -15.02 -2.33 24.45
N LEU A 241 -13.71 -2.37 24.17
CA LEU A 241 -12.73 -1.53 24.87
C LEU A 241 -12.98 -0.04 24.63
N LEU A 242 -13.36 0.35 23.41
CA LEU A 242 -13.77 1.72 23.12
C LEU A 242 -15.01 2.12 23.93
N GLU A 243 -16.04 1.27 24.01
CA GLU A 243 -17.24 1.52 24.82
C GLU A 243 -16.94 1.64 26.33
N LEU A 244 -16.03 0.81 26.85
CA LEU A 244 -15.59 0.89 28.26
C LEU A 244 -14.79 2.16 28.53
N ASN A 245 -13.95 2.58 27.59
CA ASN A 245 -13.21 3.84 27.67
C ASN A 245 -14.16 5.04 27.77
N GLU A 246 -15.25 5.04 26.99
CA GLU A 246 -16.28 6.08 27.03
C GLU A 246 -17.05 6.12 28.35
N LYS A 247 -17.24 4.96 28.97
CA LYS A 247 -17.88 4.84 30.29
C LYS A 247 -16.94 5.13 31.45
N ASP A 248 -15.68 5.52 31.17
CA ASP A 248 -14.57 5.67 32.13
C ASP A 248 -14.44 4.47 33.08
N ALA A 249 -14.69 3.26 32.55
CA ALA A 249 -14.68 2.01 33.30
C ALA A 249 -13.24 1.51 33.50
N ARG A 250 -12.46 2.24 34.30
CA ARG A 250 -11.07 1.93 34.66
C ARG A 250 -10.90 1.67 36.16
N PRO A 251 -9.93 0.84 36.57
CA PRO A 251 -9.02 0.03 35.75
C PRO A 251 -9.69 -1.25 35.23
N LEU A 252 -9.11 -1.86 34.19
CA LEU A 252 -9.53 -3.20 33.75
C LEU A 252 -9.21 -4.25 34.83
N PRO A 253 -10.18 -5.09 35.23
CA PRO A 253 -9.93 -6.21 36.15
C PRO A 253 -8.80 -7.13 35.66
N GLU A 254 -7.95 -7.58 36.57
CA GLU A 254 -6.81 -8.45 36.26
C GLU A 254 -7.25 -9.79 35.67
N GLU A 255 -8.44 -10.29 36.06
CA GLU A 255 -9.04 -11.51 35.50
C GLU A 255 -9.26 -11.40 33.98
N ILE A 256 -9.58 -10.19 33.48
CA ILE A 256 -9.75 -9.95 32.04
C ILE A 256 -8.40 -10.00 31.34
N LYS A 257 -7.34 -9.44 31.95
CA LYS A 257 -5.98 -9.48 31.41
C LYS A 257 -5.47 -10.92 31.34
N GLU A 258 -5.66 -11.72 32.39
CA GLU A 258 -5.32 -13.14 32.43
C GLU A 258 -6.06 -13.95 31.35
N MET A 259 -7.38 -13.74 31.24
CA MET A 259 -8.22 -14.43 30.28
C MET A 259 -7.83 -14.08 28.83
N ALA A 260 -7.55 -12.79 28.55
CA ALA A 260 -7.08 -12.35 27.25
C ALA A 260 -5.73 -13.00 26.89
N ASP A 261 -4.78 -13.01 27.82
CA ASP A 261 -3.46 -13.63 27.60
C ASP A 261 -3.55 -15.12 27.30
N TYR A 262 -4.44 -15.82 28.00
CA TYR A 262 -4.72 -17.22 27.77
C TYR A 262 -5.25 -17.46 26.34
N VAL A 263 -6.27 -16.71 25.93
CA VAL A 263 -6.91 -16.82 24.61
C VAL A 263 -5.94 -16.43 23.48
N ILE A 264 -5.20 -15.33 23.63
CA ILE A 264 -4.19 -14.86 22.66
C ILE A 264 -3.13 -15.96 22.45
N LYS A 265 -2.66 -16.59 23.53
CA LYS A 265 -1.70 -17.68 23.44
C LYS A 265 -2.27 -18.89 22.68
N ARG A 266 -3.57 -19.18 22.81
CA ARG A 266 -4.24 -20.24 22.01
C ARG A 266 -4.35 -19.88 20.54
N VAL A 267 -4.68 -18.64 20.20
CA VAL A 267 -4.68 -18.16 18.81
C VAL A 267 -3.28 -18.33 18.21
N TYR A 268 -2.23 -18.02 18.97
CA TYR A 268 -0.84 -18.14 18.51
C TYR A 268 -0.39 -19.60 18.31
N SER A 269 -0.88 -20.51 19.15
CA SER A 269 -0.56 -21.95 19.09
C SER A 269 -1.51 -22.78 18.22
N ARG A 270 -2.48 -22.14 17.54
CA ARG A 270 -3.52 -22.79 16.72
C ARG A 270 -4.31 -23.87 17.49
N GLY A 271 -4.49 -23.70 18.80
CA GLY A 271 -5.25 -24.63 19.62
C GLY A 271 -4.57 -25.97 19.95
N ASN A 272 -3.33 -26.22 19.49
CA ASN A 272 -2.65 -27.52 19.65
C ASN A 272 -2.21 -27.88 21.07
N THR A 273 -2.34 -27.00 22.07
CA THR A 273 -1.59 -27.15 23.34
C THR A 273 -2.32 -26.83 24.65
N MET A 274 -3.57 -26.32 24.67
CA MET A 274 -4.24 -25.97 25.94
C MET A 274 -5.74 -26.31 25.97
N ARG A 275 -6.18 -26.94 27.08
CA ARG A 275 -7.60 -27.24 27.41
C ARG A 275 -8.37 -25.96 27.70
N GLN A 276 -9.64 -25.87 27.28
CA GLN A 276 -10.60 -24.76 27.48
C GLN A 276 -10.43 -23.97 28.77
N TRP A 277 -10.69 -22.65 28.70
CA TRP A 277 -10.76 -21.82 29.90
C TRP A 277 -11.94 -22.26 30.78
N THR A 278 -11.67 -22.64 32.03
CA THR A 278 -12.68 -23.19 32.96
C THR A 278 -12.94 -22.31 34.18
N ARG A 279 -12.19 -21.21 34.37
CA ARG A 279 -12.35 -20.32 35.53
C ARG A 279 -13.55 -19.40 35.31
N LYS A 280 -14.50 -19.39 36.25
CA LYS A 280 -15.59 -18.40 36.24
C LYS A 280 -15.00 -17.01 36.49
N VAL A 281 -15.34 -16.07 35.62
CA VAL A 281 -14.93 -14.67 35.71
C VAL A 281 -16.13 -13.88 36.25
N GLU A 282 -16.11 -13.56 37.54
CA GLU A 282 -17.11 -12.69 38.16
C GLU A 282 -16.62 -11.25 38.05
N VAL A 283 -17.16 -10.52 37.07
CA VAL A 283 -16.89 -9.10 36.84
C VAL A 283 -18.18 -8.30 36.82
N ASP A 284 -18.08 -7.00 37.09
CA ASP A 284 -19.21 -6.08 37.02
C ASP A 284 -19.93 -6.15 35.67
N ALA A 285 -21.24 -5.88 35.70
CA ALA A 285 -22.11 -5.93 34.51
C ALA A 285 -21.56 -5.08 33.34
N VAL A 286 -20.80 -4.02 33.64
CA VAL A 286 -20.18 -3.14 32.66
C VAL A 286 -19.16 -3.87 31.78
N TYR A 287 -18.46 -4.89 32.31
CA TYR A 287 -17.43 -5.65 31.59
C TYR A 287 -17.95 -6.92 30.90
N GLN A 288 -19.22 -7.29 31.09
CA GLN A 288 -19.75 -8.57 30.63
C GLN A 288 -19.63 -8.76 29.10
N ASN A 289 -19.92 -7.73 28.31
CA ASN A 289 -19.78 -7.80 26.85
C ASN A 289 -18.33 -8.05 26.39
N LEU A 290 -17.36 -7.46 27.10
CA LEU A 290 -15.94 -7.68 26.83
C LEU A 290 -15.55 -9.12 27.18
N VAL A 291 -16.03 -9.62 28.32
CA VAL A 291 -15.80 -11.01 28.73
C VAL A 291 -16.41 -12.00 27.74
N ASP A 292 -17.67 -11.80 27.35
CA ASP A 292 -18.35 -12.61 26.35
C ASP A 292 -17.60 -12.62 25.01
N SER A 293 -17.07 -11.47 24.59
CA SER A 293 -16.27 -11.36 23.38
C SER A 293 -14.96 -12.16 23.48
N ILE A 294 -14.28 -12.15 24.63
CA ILE A 294 -13.05 -12.92 24.85
C ILE A 294 -13.36 -14.43 24.92
N ILE A 295 -14.45 -14.83 25.60
CA ILE A 295 -14.91 -16.23 25.66
C ILE A 295 -15.28 -16.74 24.26
N LYS A 296 -15.93 -15.91 23.43
CA LYS A 296 -16.27 -16.27 22.05
C LYS A 296 -15.04 -16.68 21.24
N VAL A 297 -13.88 -16.07 21.48
CA VAL A 297 -12.63 -16.50 20.83
C VAL A 297 -12.28 -17.93 21.20
N ASP A 298 -12.39 -18.30 22.47
CA ASP A 298 -12.14 -19.68 22.92
C ASP A 298 -13.16 -20.66 22.30
N ALA A 299 -14.42 -20.24 22.20
CA ALA A 299 -15.46 -21.03 21.55
C ALA A 299 -15.15 -21.27 20.05
N ILE A 300 -14.78 -20.23 19.30
CA ILE A 300 -14.39 -20.31 17.88
C ILE A 300 -13.19 -21.25 17.68
N MET A 301 -12.21 -21.20 18.59
CA MET A 301 -11.04 -22.07 18.55
C MET A 301 -11.36 -23.55 18.79
N ASN A 302 -12.46 -23.84 19.47
CA ASN A 302 -12.92 -25.22 19.76
C ASN A 302 -14.08 -25.67 18.87
N ALA A 303 -14.65 -24.80 18.03
CA ALA A 303 -15.79 -25.13 17.18
C ALA A 303 -15.39 -26.11 16.07
N ASP A 304 -16.20 -27.16 15.90
CA ASP A 304 -16.06 -28.14 14.82
C ASP A 304 -16.27 -27.49 13.45
N SER A 305 -15.65 -28.08 12.42
CA SER A 305 -15.61 -27.53 11.05
C SER A 305 -16.99 -27.22 10.47
N GLU A 306 -18.01 -28.04 10.73
CA GLU A 306 -19.39 -27.84 10.23
C GLU A 306 -20.12 -26.66 10.89
N ARG A 307 -19.83 -26.37 12.18
CA ARG A 307 -20.44 -25.25 12.91
C ARG A 307 -19.86 -23.91 12.47
N VAL A 308 -18.58 -23.89 12.15
CA VAL A 308 -17.87 -22.70 11.65
C VAL A 308 -18.36 -22.31 10.23
N GLU A 309 -18.82 -23.28 9.43
CA GLU A 309 -19.26 -23.06 8.05
C GLU A 309 -20.63 -22.37 7.93
N HIS A 310 -21.47 -22.47 8.95
CA HIS A 310 -22.82 -21.88 8.95
C HIS A 310 -22.89 -20.45 9.52
N GLU A 311 -21.84 -19.93 10.16
CA GLU A 311 -21.89 -18.64 10.86
C GLU A 311 -21.51 -17.40 10.01
N ILE A 312 -21.17 -17.55 8.72
CA ILE A 312 -20.48 -16.46 7.99
C ILE A 312 -21.00 -16.22 6.56
N ASP A 313 -21.48 -15.00 6.33
CA ASP A 313 -21.68 -14.45 4.98
C ASP A 313 -20.38 -13.73 4.53
N ILE A 314 -19.65 -14.34 3.57
CA ILE A 314 -18.28 -13.90 3.24
C ILE A 314 -18.31 -12.77 2.20
N ARG A 315 -17.88 -11.58 2.61
CA ARG A 315 -17.71 -10.42 1.72
C ARG A 315 -16.47 -10.60 0.83
N VAL A 316 -16.63 -10.46 -0.49
CA VAL A 316 -15.52 -10.53 -1.47
C VAL A 316 -15.19 -9.09 -1.92
N PRO A 317 -13.90 -8.69 -2.01
CA PRO A 317 -13.52 -7.39 -2.51
C PRO A 317 -13.37 -7.51 -4.03
N ILE A 318 -14.07 -6.68 -4.77
CA ILE A 318 -14.04 -6.74 -6.23
C ILE A 318 -12.96 -5.77 -6.72
N TYR A 319 -11.74 -6.28 -6.94
CA TYR A 319 -10.59 -5.47 -7.39
C TYR A 319 -10.89 -4.66 -8.66
N GLY A 320 -11.60 -5.26 -9.61
CA GLY A 320 -12.01 -4.59 -10.83
C GLY A 320 -12.95 -3.41 -10.56
N GLN A 321 -13.89 -3.56 -9.62
CA GLN A 321 -14.79 -2.48 -9.22
C GLN A 321 -14.04 -1.38 -8.47
N ARG A 322 -13.06 -1.70 -7.62
CA ARG A 322 -12.21 -0.67 -6.97
C ARG A 322 -11.46 0.18 -7.99
N MET A 323 -10.86 -0.45 -9.02
CA MET A 323 -10.17 0.28 -10.09
C MET A 323 -11.14 1.13 -10.93
N MET A 324 -12.34 0.61 -11.20
CA MET A 324 -13.36 1.33 -11.96
C MET A 324 -13.93 2.51 -11.17
N GLN A 325 -14.16 2.34 -9.86
CA GLN A 325 -14.64 3.41 -8.97
C GLN A 325 -13.62 4.54 -8.80
N ASN A 326 -12.33 4.24 -9.00
CA ASN A 326 -11.28 5.26 -9.04
C ASN A 326 -11.21 6.03 -10.38
N LEU A 327 -11.89 5.61 -11.45
CA LEU A 327 -11.91 6.33 -12.74
C LEU A 327 -12.89 7.50 -12.72
N THR A 328 -12.76 8.38 -11.73
CA THR A 328 -13.56 9.59 -11.61
C THR A 328 -12.63 10.77 -11.32
N LEU A 329 -13.01 11.95 -11.80
CA LEU A 329 -12.25 13.17 -11.50
C LEU A 329 -12.29 13.52 -10.01
N ASP A 330 -13.13 12.87 -9.20
CA ASP A 330 -13.14 13.05 -7.74
C ASP A 330 -12.09 12.19 -7.03
N SER A 331 -11.57 11.16 -7.70
CA SER A 331 -10.51 10.32 -7.16
C SER A 331 -9.15 11.01 -7.22
N PHE A 332 -8.49 11.09 -6.08
CA PHE A 332 -7.13 11.62 -5.97
C PHE A 332 -6.13 10.81 -6.82
N VAL A 333 -6.29 9.47 -6.85
CA VAL A 333 -5.49 8.55 -7.65
C VAL A 333 -5.56 8.92 -9.13
N PHE A 334 -6.77 9.19 -9.64
CA PHE A 334 -6.96 9.52 -11.05
C PHE A 334 -6.39 10.88 -11.41
N ARG A 335 -6.60 11.91 -10.57
CA ARG A 335 -5.98 13.24 -10.77
C ARG A 335 -4.44 13.15 -10.82
N ASN A 336 -3.84 12.39 -9.90
CA ASN A 336 -2.40 12.17 -9.89
C ASN A 336 -1.93 11.39 -11.12
N THR A 337 -2.73 10.44 -11.60
CA THR A 337 -2.44 9.70 -12.84
C THR A 337 -2.47 10.61 -14.05
N ILE A 338 -3.43 11.54 -14.16
CA ILE A 338 -3.45 12.57 -15.22
C ILE A 338 -2.20 13.44 -15.14
N ARG A 339 -1.84 13.93 -13.95
CA ARG A 339 -0.60 14.69 -13.74
C ARG A 339 0.62 13.88 -14.20
N TYR A 340 0.69 12.62 -13.81
CA TYR A 340 1.76 11.70 -14.22
C TYR A 340 1.81 11.55 -15.75
N ILE A 341 0.67 11.35 -16.43
CA ILE A 341 0.56 11.28 -17.89
C ILE A 341 1.16 12.53 -18.54
N VAL A 342 0.76 13.73 -18.07
CA VAL A 342 1.24 15.00 -18.65
C VAL A 342 2.75 15.14 -18.48
N ILE A 343 3.28 14.90 -17.27
CA ILE A 343 4.72 15.04 -17.00
C ILE A 343 5.53 14.01 -17.79
N MET A 344 5.07 12.76 -17.84
CA MET A 344 5.73 11.71 -18.62
C MET A 344 5.69 11.99 -20.11
N ALA A 345 4.56 12.47 -20.65
CA ALA A 345 4.45 12.86 -22.05
C ALA A 345 5.46 13.97 -22.39
N ILE A 346 5.48 15.06 -21.61
CA ILE A 346 6.45 16.15 -21.78
C ILE A 346 7.88 15.60 -21.75
N THR A 347 8.19 14.75 -20.77
CA THR A 347 9.53 14.17 -20.63
C THR A 347 9.93 13.31 -21.82
N ILE A 348 9.03 12.44 -22.29
CA ILE A 348 9.27 11.56 -23.44
C ILE A 348 9.43 12.38 -24.73
N PHE A 349 8.54 13.35 -24.99
CA PHE A 349 8.63 14.18 -26.19
C PHE A 349 9.89 15.04 -26.20
N ILE A 350 10.27 15.65 -25.08
CA ILE A 350 11.56 16.37 -24.97
C ILE A 350 12.71 15.41 -25.27
N ALA A 351 12.72 14.22 -24.66
CA ALA A 351 13.79 13.27 -24.89
C ALA A 351 13.91 12.84 -26.37
N LEU A 352 12.79 12.73 -27.08
CA LEU A 352 12.76 12.43 -28.52
C LEU A 352 13.18 13.61 -29.40
N MET A 353 12.80 14.85 -29.06
CA MET A 353 13.09 16.04 -29.89
C MET A 353 14.57 16.40 -29.94
N PHE A 354 15.31 16.15 -28.86
CA PHE A 354 16.72 16.51 -28.73
C PHE A 354 17.68 15.41 -29.18
N ASP A 355 17.17 14.33 -29.79
CA ASP A 355 17.93 13.18 -30.30
C ASP A 355 18.98 12.68 -29.31
N PHE A 356 18.64 12.64 -28.01
CA PHE A 356 19.56 12.18 -26.99
C PHE A 356 19.92 10.71 -27.27
N GLU A 357 21.22 10.41 -27.33
CA GLU A 357 21.72 9.04 -27.41
C GLU A 357 21.09 8.22 -26.28
N LYS A 358 20.14 7.34 -26.63
CA LYS A 358 19.37 6.51 -25.67
C LYS A 358 18.38 7.31 -24.78
N ALA A 359 17.57 8.17 -25.39
CA ALA A 359 16.53 9.03 -24.82
C ALA A 359 15.61 8.45 -23.71
N TYR A 360 15.48 7.13 -23.53
CA TYR A 360 14.56 6.53 -22.55
C TYR A 360 14.94 6.74 -21.08
N TRP A 361 16.20 7.09 -20.82
CA TRP A 361 16.72 7.31 -19.48
C TRP A 361 16.20 8.56 -18.79
N ILE A 362 15.86 9.57 -19.59
CA ILE A 362 15.25 10.82 -19.13
C ILE A 362 13.84 10.51 -18.58
N PRO A 363 12.91 9.88 -19.33
CA PRO A 363 11.63 9.38 -18.82
C PRO A 363 11.74 8.47 -17.60
N LEU A 364 12.69 7.53 -17.57
CA LEU A 364 12.86 6.65 -16.42
C LEU A 364 13.25 7.45 -15.16
N SER A 365 14.10 8.47 -15.31
CA SER A 365 14.52 9.30 -14.18
C SER A 365 13.37 10.17 -13.67
N ALA A 366 12.61 10.80 -14.58
CA ALA A 366 11.39 11.51 -14.23
C ALA A 366 10.37 10.60 -13.53
N HIS A 367 10.11 9.40 -14.08
CA HIS A 367 9.25 8.39 -13.45
C HIS A 367 9.67 8.12 -12.01
N THR A 368 10.97 7.86 -11.76
CA THR A 368 11.44 7.55 -10.40
C THR A 368 11.25 8.69 -9.41
N VAL A 369 11.26 9.95 -9.86
CA VAL A 369 10.94 11.14 -9.03
C VAL A 369 9.44 11.21 -8.74
N LEU A 370 8.61 10.92 -9.74
CA LEU A 370 7.13 10.94 -9.64
C LEU A 370 6.55 9.79 -8.79
N LEU A 371 7.34 8.79 -8.44
CA LEU A 371 6.94 7.75 -7.47
C LEU A 371 6.91 8.23 -6.02
N GLY A 372 7.34 9.46 -5.73
CA GLY A 372 7.11 10.07 -4.43
C GLY A 372 5.60 10.20 -4.15
N SER A 373 5.14 9.65 -3.03
CA SER A 373 3.72 9.76 -2.61
C SER A 373 3.29 11.19 -2.28
N THR A 374 4.26 12.06 -2.01
CA THR A 374 4.07 13.49 -1.74
C THR A 374 5.10 14.31 -2.51
N ALA A 375 4.85 15.62 -2.68
CA ALA A 375 5.81 16.50 -3.32
C ALA A 375 7.17 16.45 -2.58
N LEU A 376 7.17 16.53 -1.25
CA LEU A 376 8.39 16.40 -0.44
C LEU A 376 9.15 15.09 -0.73
N HIS A 377 8.47 13.95 -0.76
CA HIS A 377 9.12 12.68 -1.08
C HIS A 377 9.62 12.62 -2.52
N SER A 378 8.95 13.27 -3.47
CA SER A 378 9.47 13.42 -4.84
C SER A 378 10.79 14.20 -4.85
N PHE A 379 10.93 15.27 -4.05
CA PHE A 379 12.20 16.00 -3.92
C PHE A 379 13.30 15.19 -3.23
N GLU A 380 12.96 14.40 -2.21
CA GLU A 380 13.91 13.46 -1.59
C GLU A 380 14.37 12.41 -2.61
N ARG A 381 13.45 11.86 -3.40
CA ARG A 381 13.77 10.92 -4.48
C ARG A 381 14.58 11.57 -5.60
N ALA A 382 14.33 12.83 -5.94
CA ALA A 382 15.14 13.58 -6.90
C ALA A 382 16.60 13.71 -6.44
N GLY A 383 16.83 14.11 -5.19
CA GLY A 383 18.19 14.19 -4.65
C GLY A 383 18.85 12.81 -4.51
N ALA A 384 18.12 11.82 -4.01
CA ALA A 384 18.57 10.43 -3.96
C ALA A 384 18.98 9.93 -5.35
N ARG A 385 18.18 10.24 -6.38
CA ARG A 385 18.45 9.87 -7.77
C ARG A 385 19.70 10.56 -8.30
N GLY A 386 19.83 11.88 -8.13
CA GLY A 386 20.98 12.64 -8.59
C GLY A 386 22.29 12.20 -7.90
N VAL A 387 22.33 12.27 -6.57
CA VAL A 387 23.53 11.92 -5.78
C VAL A 387 23.88 10.45 -5.93
N GLY A 388 22.89 9.56 -5.84
CA GLY A 388 23.11 8.12 -5.98
C GLY A 388 23.60 7.73 -7.37
N THR A 389 23.12 8.39 -8.44
CA THR A 389 23.63 8.15 -9.79
C THR A 389 25.06 8.64 -9.95
N ILE A 390 25.41 9.83 -9.46
CA ILE A 390 26.79 10.34 -9.54
C ILE A 390 27.74 9.37 -8.84
N ILE A 391 27.41 8.96 -7.61
CA ILE A 391 28.21 8.01 -6.85
C ILE A 391 28.30 6.65 -7.57
N GLY A 392 27.17 6.11 -8.04
CA GLY A 392 27.14 4.82 -8.75
C GLY A 392 27.94 4.83 -10.06
N VAL A 393 27.86 5.92 -10.83
CA VAL A 393 28.67 6.13 -12.04
C VAL A 393 30.16 6.17 -11.69
N LEU A 394 30.56 6.94 -10.68
CA LEU A 394 31.97 7.01 -10.24
C LEU A 394 32.52 5.64 -9.82
N PHE A 395 31.77 4.90 -8.99
CA PHE A 395 32.17 3.56 -8.57
C PHE A 395 32.27 2.60 -9.75
N LEU A 396 31.28 2.59 -10.65
CA LEU A 396 31.33 1.72 -11.82
C LEU A 396 32.46 2.10 -12.77
N SER A 397 32.69 3.38 -13.04
CA SER A 397 33.79 3.84 -13.87
C SER A 397 35.14 3.40 -13.31
N LEU A 398 35.33 3.45 -11.99
CA LEU A 398 36.54 2.94 -11.34
C LEU A 398 36.73 1.43 -11.56
N ILE A 399 35.65 0.64 -11.48
CA ILE A 399 35.69 -0.80 -11.76
C ILE A 399 36.00 -1.06 -13.24
N LEU A 400 35.41 -0.27 -14.16
CA LEU A 400 35.61 -0.41 -15.60
C LEU A 400 37.03 -0.05 -16.05
N LEU A 401 37.78 0.76 -15.28
CA LEU A 401 39.20 1.01 -15.54
C LEU A 401 40.04 -0.28 -15.52
N ALA A 402 39.63 -1.27 -14.74
CA ALA A 402 40.30 -2.57 -14.70
C ALA A 402 39.93 -3.48 -15.88
N THR A 403 39.07 -3.04 -16.80
CA THR A 403 38.57 -3.82 -17.95
C THR A 403 38.13 -5.23 -17.54
N PRO A 404 37.11 -5.35 -16.66
CA PRO A 404 36.74 -6.63 -16.07
C PRO A 404 36.28 -7.60 -17.15
N PRO A 405 36.68 -8.88 -17.08
CA PRO A 405 36.20 -9.88 -18.01
C PRO A 405 34.69 -10.10 -17.84
N ILE A 406 34.01 -10.53 -18.90
CA ILE A 406 32.54 -10.68 -18.94
C ILE A 406 31.97 -11.47 -17.74
N PRO A 407 32.58 -12.60 -17.29
CA PRO A 407 32.10 -13.31 -16.09
C PRO A 407 32.08 -12.45 -14.82
N VAL A 408 33.08 -11.57 -14.64
CA VAL A 408 33.14 -10.67 -13.48
C VAL A 408 32.04 -9.60 -13.58
N ALA A 409 31.78 -9.07 -14.78
CA ALA A 409 30.67 -8.14 -15.01
C ALA A 409 29.30 -8.80 -14.75
N ILE A 410 29.12 -10.08 -15.12
CA ILE A 410 27.91 -10.87 -14.82
C ILE A 410 27.71 -11.01 -13.30
N ILE A 411 28.76 -11.38 -12.57
CA ILE A 411 28.70 -11.52 -11.10
C ILE A 411 28.38 -10.18 -10.46
N LEU A 412 29.04 -9.11 -10.90
CA LEU A 412 28.79 -7.76 -10.38
C LEU A 412 27.34 -7.30 -10.65
N LEU A 413 26.81 -7.56 -11.85
CA LEU A 413 25.41 -7.27 -12.19
C LEU A 413 24.44 -8.00 -11.24
N ALA A 414 24.66 -9.29 -10.99
CA ALA A 414 23.80 -10.07 -10.09
C ALA A 414 23.91 -9.62 -8.62
N VAL A 415 25.13 -9.34 -8.14
CA VAL A 415 25.38 -8.88 -6.77
C VAL A 415 24.74 -7.52 -6.54
N THR A 416 24.90 -6.58 -7.47
CA THR A 416 24.27 -5.24 -7.35
C THR A 416 22.74 -5.32 -7.40
N ALA A 417 22.16 -6.24 -8.17
CA ALA A 417 20.72 -6.52 -8.13
C ALA A 417 20.27 -7.06 -6.76
N GLY A 418 21.05 -7.96 -6.17
CA GLY A 418 20.76 -8.50 -4.84
C GLY A 418 20.85 -7.45 -3.72
N ILE A 419 21.88 -6.61 -3.75
CA ILE A 419 22.04 -5.49 -2.80
C ILE A 419 20.90 -4.50 -2.96
N THR A 420 20.51 -4.19 -4.20
CA THR A 420 19.35 -3.32 -4.48
C THR A 420 18.10 -3.84 -3.77
N GLU A 421 17.73 -5.11 -3.98
CA GLU A 421 16.52 -5.67 -3.36
C GLU A 421 16.62 -5.81 -1.84
N MET A 422 17.83 -6.01 -1.31
CA MET A 422 18.06 -6.09 0.14
C MET A 422 17.78 -4.74 0.84
N PHE A 423 18.14 -3.63 0.20
CA PHE A 423 18.15 -2.31 0.85
C PHE A 423 17.11 -1.33 0.33
N VAL A 424 16.45 -1.57 -0.81
CA VAL A 424 15.49 -0.62 -1.41
C VAL A 424 14.33 -0.25 -0.46
N GLY A 425 13.90 -1.19 0.39
CA GLY A 425 12.90 -0.93 1.43
C GLY A 425 13.44 -0.17 2.65
N ALA A 426 14.73 -0.31 2.95
CA ALA A 426 15.39 0.25 4.12
C ALA A 426 15.94 1.67 3.89
N ASN A 427 16.54 1.92 2.72
CA ASN A 427 17.01 3.22 2.29
C ASN A 427 17.09 3.29 0.75
N TYR A 428 16.21 4.10 0.16
CA TYR A 428 16.16 4.26 -1.30
C TYR A 428 17.43 4.91 -1.87
N SER A 429 17.99 5.94 -1.22
CA SER A 429 19.18 6.66 -1.69
C SER A 429 20.40 5.74 -1.83
N PHE A 430 20.60 4.86 -0.87
CA PHE A 430 21.64 3.84 -0.91
C PHE A 430 21.39 2.83 -2.02
N ALA A 431 20.15 2.34 -2.17
CA ALA A 431 19.78 1.42 -3.24
C ALA A 431 19.99 2.02 -4.64
N VAL A 432 19.78 3.33 -4.83
CA VAL A 432 19.99 4.01 -6.13
C VAL A 432 21.42 3.87 -6.64
N ILE A 433 22.42 3.83 -5.76
CA ILE A 433 23.82 3.63 -6.14
C ILE A 433 23.95 2.30 -6.90
N PHE A 434 23.43 1.23 -6.31
CA PHE A 434 23.49 -0.12 -6.89
C PHE A 434 22.55 -0.28 -8.09
N ILE A 435 21.37 0.37 -8.09
CA ILE A 435 20.49 0.42 -9.26
C ILE A 435 21.23 1.05 -10.44
N THR A 436 21.96 2.14 -10.20
CA THR A 436 22.71 2.81 -11.27
C THR A 436 23.76 1.88 -11.86
N ILE A 437 24.54 1.22 -11.01
CA ILE A 437 25.55 0.24 -11.43
C ILE A 437 24.90 -0.92 -12.20
N GLN A 438 23.84 -1.50 -11.64
CA GLN A 438 23.10 -2.63 -12.22
C GLN A 438 22.61 -2.31 -13.63
N VAL A 439 21.92 -1.17 -13.83
CA VAL A 439 21.32 -0.90 -15.14
C VAL A 439 22.37 -0.45 -16.17
N ILE A 440 23.44 0.24 -15.76
CA ILE A 440 24.56 0.54 -16.69
C ILE A 440 25.24 -0.77 -17.14
N LEU A 441 25.51 -1.70 -16.22
CA LEU A 441 26.09 -3.00 -16.55
C LEU A 441 25.16 -3.82 -17.46
N LEU A 442 23.86 -3.85 -17.16
CA LEU A 442 22.86 -4.52 -17.99
C LEU A 442 22.92 -4.04 -19.44
N ASN A 443 22.96 -2.72 -19.64
CA ASN A 443 23.03 -2.13 -20.97
C ASN A 443 24.38 -2.31 -21.66
N GLY A 444 25.48 -2.19 -20.92
CA GLY A 444 26.83 -2.38 -21.47
C GLY A 444 27.02 -3.82 -21.94
N LEU A 445 26.51 -4.78 -21.16
CA LEU A 445 26.47 -6.18 -21.54
C LEU A 445 25.55 -6.43 -22.75
N ALA A 446 24.39 -5.75 -22.83
CA ALA A 446 23.49 -5.85 -23.99
C ALA A 446 24.12 -5.33 -25.29
N ALA A 447 24.83 -4.20 -25.21
CA ALA A 447 25.48 -3.56 -26.34
C ALA A 447 26.88 -4.15 -26.67
N ASN A 448 27.34 -5.16 -25.91
CA ASN A 448 28.70 -5.71 -25.97
C ASN A 448 29.80 -4.63 -25.90
N HIS A 449 29.57 -3.59 -25.11
CA HIS A 449 30.47 -2.45 -24.93
C HIS A 449 30.52 -2.15 -23.44
N LEU A 450 31.66 -2.38 -22.79
CA LEU A 450 31.85 -2.14 -21.35
C LEU A 450 32.94 -1.08 -21.14
N THR A 451 32.66 0.14 -21.59
CA THR A 451 33.58 1.27 -21.50
C THR A 451 33.04 2.36 -20.59
N ILE A 452 33.94 3.22 -20.12
CA ILE A 452 33.60 4.38 -19.26
C ILE A 452 32.66 5.35 -20.00
N GLN A 453 32.70 5.38 -21.33
CA GLN A 453 31.88 6.26 -22.15
C GLN A 453 30.38 6.00 -22.00
N ILE A 454 29.96 4.80 -21.58
CA ILE A 454 28.53 4.51 -21.33
C ILE A 454 28.05 5.14 -20.01
N ALA A 455 28.97 5.44 -19.09
CA ALA A 455 28.61 5.89 -17.75
C ALA A 455 28.36 7.41 -17.68
N LEU A 456 29.03 8.21 -18.51
CA LEU A 456 28.90 9.69 -18.50
C LEU A 456 27.55 10.21 -19.01
N PRO A 457 27.00 9.76 -20.16
CA PRO A 457 25.68 10.17 -20.64
C PRO A 457 24.59 9.94 -19.59
N ARG A 458 24.75 8.90 -18.76
CA ARG A 458 23.82 8.57 -17.68
C ARG A 458 23.61 9.71 -16.70
N VAL A 459 24.67 10.44 -16.35
CA VAL A 459 24.59 11.56 -15.41
C VAL A 459 23.75 12.68 -16.02
N ILE A 460 23.98 12.98 -17.30
CA ILE A 460 23.24 14.01 -18.04
C ILE A 460 21.76 13.63 -18.12
N ASP A 461 21.44 12.41 -18.55
CA ASP A 461 20.05 11.94 -18.69
C ASP A 461 19.28 12.02 -17.36
N VAL A 462 19.95 11.65 -16.27
CA VAL A 462 19.36 11.68 -14.94
C VAL A 462 19.11 13.12 -14.50
N ILE A 463 20.06 14.02 -14.69
CA ILE A 463 19.90 15.43 -14.35
C ILE A 463 18.76 16.06 -15.17
N VAL A 464 18.71 15.83 -16.49
CA VAL A 464 17.66 16.35 -17.36
C VAL A 464 16.29 15.82 -16.94
N GLY A 465 16.17 14.51 -16.68
CA GLY A 465 14.92 13.90 -16.21
C GLY A 465 14.47 14.44 -14.85
N ILE A 466 15.40 14.65 -13.91
CA ILE A 466 15.12 15.27 -12.62
C ILE A 466 14.64 16.71 -12.80
N LEU A 467 15.33 17.51 -13.62
CA LEU A 467 14.97 18.92 -13.86
C LEU A 467 13.57 19.04 -14.45
N ILE A 468 13.26 18.28 -15.50
CA ILE A 468 11.92 18.28 -16.12
C ILE A 468 10.85 17.89 -15.08
N ALA A 469 11.07 16.79 -14.35
CA ALA A 469 10.10 16.32 -13.36
C ALA A 469 9.88 17.34 -12.23
N VAL A 470 10.96 17.90 -11.66
CA VAL A 470 10.89 18.89 -10.58
C VAL A 470 10.22 20.18 -11.04
N ILE A 471 10.58 20.70 -12.21
CA ILE A 471 9.95 21.89 -12.80
C ILE A 471 8.46 21.63 -12.97
N CYS A 472 8.09 20.53 -13.63
CA CYS A 472 6.68 20.21 -13.84
C CYS A 472 5.93 19.99 -12.52
N LEU A 473 6.54 19.38 -11.50
CA LEU A 473 5.94 19.22 -10.18
C LEU A 473 5.70 20.57 -9.47
N LEU A 474 6.60 21.54 -9.66
CA LEU A 474 6.48 22.89 -9.08
C LEU A 474 5.40 23.74 -9.77
N PHE A 475 5.09 23.49 -11.04
CA PHE A 475 4.05 24.21 -11.78
C PHE A 475 2.69 23.50 -11.73
N ILE A 476 2.67 22.18 -11.93
CA ILE A 476 1.46 21.37 -11.97
C ILE A 476 1.12 20.94 -10.53
N GLY A 477 0.05 21.48 -9.95
CA GLY A 477 -0.53 20.98 -8.70
C GLY A 477 0.11 21.45 -7.40
N ARG A 478 0.39 22.76 -7.30
CA ARG A 478 1.02 23.39 -6.11
C ARG A 478 0.22 23.25 -4.80
N LYS A 479 -1.11 23.09 -4.88
CA LYS A 479 -2.05 22.99 -3.75
C LYS A 479 -3.21 22.02 -4.00
N THR A 480 -3.04 21.03 -4.87
CA THR A 480 -4.16 20.17 -5.30
C THR A 480 -4.70 19.30 -4.18
N ALA A 481 -3.83 18.71 -3.35
CA ALA A 481 -4.26 17.86 -2.25
C ALA A 481 -4.79 18.71 -1.08
N SER A 482 -4.09 19.79 -0.71
CA SER A 482 -4.56 20.66 0.39
C SER A 482 -5.88 21.35 0.09
N SER A 483 -6.18 21.72 -1.16
CA SER A 483 -7.47 22.29 -1.52
C SER A 483 -8.61 21.27 -1.53
N MET A 484 -8.31 19.99 -1.80
CA MET A 484 -9.32 18.93 -1.85
C MET A 484 -9.64 18.34 -0.48
N LEU A 485 -8.74 18.47 0.50
CA LEU A 485 -8.87 17.84 1.80
C LEU A 485 -10.22 18.18 2.49
N PRO A 486 -10.66 19.46 2.56
CA PRO A 486 -11.90 19.77 3.27
C PRO A 486 -13.14 19.17 2.60
N ASP A 487 -13.25 19.26 1.27
CA ASP A 487 -14.35 18.66 0.51
C ASP A 487 -14.35 17.12 0.64
N THR A 488 -13.17 16.50 0.71
CA THR A 488 -13.03 15.06 0.87
C THR A 488 -13.51 14.60 2.26
N LEU A 489 -13.19 15.35 3.31
CA LEU A 489 -13.67 15.09 4.67
C LEU A 489 -15.19 15.23 4.76
N ALA A 490 -15.74 16.29 4.16
CA ALA A 490 -17.17 16.52 4.11
C ALA A 490 -17.90 15.39 3.36
N ALA A 491 -17.35 14.92 2.25
CA ALA A 491 -17.91 13.81 1.48
C ALA A 491 -17.90 12.48 2.26
N VAL A 492 -16.91 12.24 3.12
CA VAL A 492 -16.89 11.07 4.03
C VAL A 492 -17.97 11.22 5.09
N ALA A 493 -18.04 12.37 5.78
CA ALA A 493 -19.05 12.61 6.82
C ALA A 493 -20.48 12.44 6.30
N ARG A 494 -20.78 12.87 5.06
CA ARG A 494 -22.11 12.67 4.45
C ARG A 494 -22.41 11.22 4.08
N ASP A 495 -21.43 10.47 3.58
CA ASP A 495 -21.62 9.05 3.29
C ASP A 495 -21.79 8.24 4.59
N GLU A 496 -21.06 8.60 5.65
CA GLU A 496 -21.28 8.03 6.98
C GLU A 496 -22.66 8.36 7.52
N ALA A 497 -23.17 9.58 7.31
CA ALA A 497 -24.53 9.96 7.68
C ALA A 497 -25.59 9.12 6.95
N LEU A 498 -25.38 8.88 5.65
CA LEU A 498 -26.26 8.03 4.84
C LEU A 498 -26.30 6.60 5.37
N ILE A 499 -25.14 6.03 5.68
CA ILE A 499 -25.03 4.67 6.22
C ILE A 499 -25.59 4.60 7.65
N PHE A 500 -25.33 5.62 8.48
CA PHE A 500 -25.91 5.74 9.82
C PHE A 500 -27.44 5.74 9.74
N HIS A 501 -28.03 6.57 8.88
CA HIS A 501 -29.47 6.59 8.66
C HIS A 501 -29.98 5.22 8.21
N TYR A 502 -29.34 4.62 7.21
CA TYR A 502 -29.70 3.30 6.70
C TYR A 502 -29.69 2.22 7.79
N LEU A 503 -28.71 2.25 8.70
CA LEU A 503 -28.52 1.24 9.74
C LEU A 503 -29.46 1.40 10.94
N PHE A 504 -29.67 2.63 11.39
CA PHE A 504 -30.39 2.92 12.64
C PHE A 504 -31.85 3.37 12.44
N SER A 505 -32.27 3.64 11.20
CA SER A 505 -33.65 4.01 10.86
C SER A 505 -34.65 2.86 11.02
N SER A 506 -35.86 3.21 11.46
CA SER A 506 -37.02 2.31 11.55
C SER A 506 -37.52 1.78 10.19
N ASN A 507 -37.20 2.45 9.07
CA ASN A 507 -37.66 2.15 7.71
C ASN A 507 -37.19 0.82 7.09
N LYS A 508 -36.47 -0.05 7.82
CA LYS A 508 -36.06 -1.42 7.40
C LYS A 508 -35.56 -1.53 5.95
N TYR A 509 -34.53 -0.76 5.59
CA TYR A 509 -33.96 -0.71 4.24
C TYR A 509 -33.21 -1.99 3.78
N ALA A 510 -33.36 -3.13 4.46
CA ALA A 510 -32.44 -4.27 4.38
C ALA A 510 -32.35 -4.93 2.98
N SER A 511 -31.24 -4.68 2.29
CA SER A 511 -30.81 -5.46 1.13
C SER A 511 -29.30 -5.73 1.17
N ARG A 512 -28.93 -7.01 1.27
CA ARG A 512 -27.52 -7.46 1.35
C ARG A 512 -26.64 -6.98 0.19
N GLU A 513 -27.23 -6.72 -0.98
CA GLU A 513 -26.49 -6.20 -2.14
C GLU A 513 -26.21 -4.69 -2.02
N GLN A 514 -27.15 -3.91 -1.47
CA GLN A 514 -26.94 -2.48 -1.21
C GLN A 514 -25.89 -2.26 -0.12
N ASP A 515 -25.91 -3.08 0.94
CA ASP A 515 -24.91 -3.06 2.01
C ASP A 515 -23.47 -3.17 1.48
N LYS A 516 -23.25 -4.12 0.56
CA LYS A 516 -21.93 -4.33 -0.07
C LYS A 516 -21.51 -3.13 -0.89
N HIS A 517 -22.45 -2.54 -1.63
CA HIS A 517 -22.17 -1.42 -2.52
C HIS A 517 -21.78 -0.16 -1.74
N GLU A 518 -22.59 0.22 -0.75
CA GLU A 518 -22.35 1.42 0.05
C GLU A 518 -21.07 1.30 0.90
N MET A 519 -20.79 0.13 1.47
CA MET A 519 -19.54 -0.09 2.21
C MET A 519 -18.31 -0.04 1.32
N LEU A 520 -18.38 -0.59 0.10
CA LEU A 520 -17.28 -0.50 -0.86
C LEU A 520 -16.99 0.97 -1.20
N LYS A 521 -18.06 1.74 -1.47
CA LYS A 521 -17.98 3.17 -1.78
C LYS A 521 -17.39 3.99 -0.62
N LEU A 522 -17.87 3.78 0.62
CA LEU A 522 -17.32 4.44 1.81
C LEU A 522 -15.84 4.07 2.01
N SER A 523 -15.48 2.79 1.83
CA SER A 523 -14.09 2.33 1.98
C SER A 523 -13.14 2.99 0.97
N VAL A 524 -13.60 3.19 -0.27
CA VAL A 524 -12.86 3.93 -1.30
C VAL A 524 -12.70 5.40 -0.91
N LYS A 525 -13.76 6.07 -0.44
CA LYS A 525 -13.69 7.48 0.00
C LYS A 525 -12.79 7.68 1.21
N LEU A 526 -12.82 6.78 2.19
CA LEU A 526 -11.91 6.83 3.33
C LEU A 526 -10.45 6.66 2.90
N ASN A 527 -10.17 5.72 1.98
CA ASN A 527 -8.82 5.56 1.46
C ASN A 527 -8.37 6.84 0.72
N ASN A 528 -9.27 7.42 -0.10
CA ASN A 528 -9.05 8.69 -0.79
C ASN A 528 -8.74 9.82 0.21
N MET A 529 -9.51 9.93 1.30
CA MET A 529 -9.29 10.91 2.39
C MET A 529 -7.90 10.76 3.01
N THR A 530 -7.51 9.55 3.41
CA THR A 530 -6.18 9.30 4.00
C THR A 530 -5.06 9.63 3.01
N GLN A 531 -5.23 9.30 1.71
CA GLN A 531 -4.27 9.63 0.66
C GLN A 531 -4.16 11.14 0.44
N VAL A 532 -5.28 11.86 0.36
CA VAL A 532 -5.32 13.32 0.20
C VAL A 532 -4.65 14.00 1.38
N TYR A 533 -4.94 13.58 2.62
CA TYR A 533 -4.28 14.10 3.82
C TYR A 533 -2.76 13.90 3.79
N ASN A 534 -2.31 12.67 3.51
CA ASN A 534 -0.88 12.36 3.43
C ASN A 534 -0.18 13.19 2.35
N SER A 535 -0.84 13.37 1.20
CA SER A 535 -0.30 14.21 0.12
C SER A 535 -0.26 15.68 0.50
N ALA A 536 -1.34 16.22 1.09
CA ALA A 536 -1.43 17.61 1.55
C ALA A 536 -0.37 17.95 2.60
N ASN A 537 -0.08 17.02 3.51
CA ASN A 537 0.95 17.18 4.54
C ASN A 537 2.38 17.24 3.94
N GLY A 538 2.57 16.63 2.77
CA GLY A 538 3.82 16.67 2.03
C GLY A 538 3.86 17.67 0.88
N GLU A 539 2.85 18.52 0.71
CA GLU A 539 2.90 19.66 -0.21
C GLU A 539 3.87 20.74 0.32
N ILE A 540 4.54 21.43 -0.60
CA ILE A 540 5.57 22.43 -0.26
C ILE A 540 4.94 23.77 0.14
N PHE A 541 3.83 24.12 -0.49
CA PHE A 541 3.19 25.42 -0.35
C PHE A 541 1.93 25.36 0.53
N SER A 542 1.66 24.22 1.19
CA SER A 542 0.56 24.06 2.13
C SER A 542 0.95 24.55 3.53
N ASN A 543 -0.04 25.03 4.30
CA ASN A 543 0.17 25.33 5.71
C ASN A 543 0.10 24.02 6.51
N LYS A 544 1.27 23.49 6.89
CA LYS A 544 1.37 22.19 7.58
C LYS A 544 0.63 22.16 8.92
N MET A 545 0.58 23.29 9.63
CA MET A 545 -0.18 23.35 10.88
C MET A 545 -1.67 23.14 10.59
N VAL A 546 -2.22 23.89 9.62
CA VAL A 546 -3.61 23.72 9.16
C VAL A 546 -3.92 22.28 8.74
N ILE A 547 -3.04 21.66 7.96
CA ILE A 547 -3.25 20.26 7.54
C ILE A 547 -3.23 19.31 8.74
N GLN A 548 -2.26 19.43 9.64
CA GLN A 548 -2.13 18.55 10.81
C GLN A 548 -3.32 18.65 11.77
N TYR A 549 -4.02 19.78 11.83
CA TYR A 549 -5.24 19.91 12.64
C TYR A 549 -6.41 19.06 12.15
N TYR A 550 -6.44 18.65 10.89
CA TYR A 550 -7.47 17.72 10.42
C TYR A 550 -7.27 16.30 10.93
N TYR A 551 -6.08 15.95 11.43
CA TYR A 551 -5.75 14.58 11.79
C TYR A 551 -6.66 13.97 12.89
N PRO A 552 -6.95 14.67 14.01
CA PRO A 552 -7.92 14.17 14.99
C PRO A 552 -9.32 13.95 14.40
N SER A 553 -9.75 14.79 13.45
CA SER A 553 -11.05 14.63 12.79
C SER A 553 -11.07 13.48 11.79
N ILE A 554 -9.99 13.30 11.02
CA ILE A 554 -9.78 12.13 10.14
C ILE A 554 -9.87 10.84 10.95
N TYR A 555 -9.20 10.82 12.09
CA TYR A 555 -9.19 9.66 12.97
C TYR A 555 -10.59 9.34 13.49
N ALA A 556 -11.33 10.35 13.95
CA ALA A 556 -12.70 10.15 14.42
C ALA A 556 -13.65 9.66 13.30
N LEU A 557 -13.49 10.13 12.06
CA LEU A 557 -14.23 9.58 10.90
C LEU A 557 -13.86 8.10 10.66
N GLU A 558 -12.58 7.74 10.73
CA GLU A 558 -12.16 6.33 10.61
C GLU A 558 -12.79 5.44 11.71
N GLU A 559 -12.90 5.94 12.94
CA GLU A 559 -13.58 5.25 14.04
C GLU A 559 -15.10 5.12 13.83
N ILE A 560 -15.76 6.18 13.35
CA ILE A 560 -17.19 6.14 12.99
C ILE A 560 -17.42 5.09 11.92
N SER A 561 -16.66 5.12 10.82
CA SER A 561 -16.78 4.11 9.76
C SER A 561 -16.56 2.69 10.27
N PHE A 562 -15.59 2.49 11.17
CA PHE A 562 -15.36 1.20 11.79
C PHE A 562 -16.57 0.73 12.61
N MET A 563 -17.18 1.61 13.42
CA MET A 563 -18.41 1.31 14.16
C MET A 563 -19.60 1.02 13.23
N LEU A 564 -19.78 1.80 12.16
CA LEU A 564 -20.83 1.56 11.16
C LEU A 564 -20.66 0.20 10.47
N THR A 565 -19.42 -0.18 10.17
CA THR A 565 -19.11 -1.50 9.62
C THR A 565 -19.49 -2.62 10.59
N ARG A 566 -19.27 -2.42 11.89
CA ARG A 566 -19.68 -3.35 12.95
C ARG A 566 -21.20 -3.43 13.07
N ALA A 567 -21.89 -2.29 13.05
CA ALA A 567 -23.34 -2.21 13.14
C ALA A 567 -24.05 -2.90 11.97
N LEU A 568 -23.46 -2.83 10.77
CA LEU A 568 -23.95 -3.55 9.59
C LEU A 568 -23.97 -5.07 9.77
N SER A 569 -23.05 -5.62 10.57
CA SER A 569 -22.96 -7.06 10.84
C SER A 569 -23.84 -7.51 12.01
N ASN A 570 -24.58 -6.60 12.65
CA ASN A 570 -25.50 -6.89 13.75
C ASN A 570 -26.96 -6.84 13.26
N GLU A 571 -27.60 -8.01 13.20
CA GLU A 571 -29.02 -8.13 12.83
C GLU A 571 -29.98 -7.68 13.95
N GLN A 572 -29.51 -7.68 15.22
CA GLN A 572 -30.28 -7.29 16.42
C GLN A 572 -29.92 -5.87 16.88
N ARG A 573 -29.57 -5.00 15.94
CA ARG A 573 -29.20 -3.62 16.22
C ARG A 573 -30.40 -2.80 16.70
N TYR A 574 -30.14 -1.89 17.64
CA TYR A 574 -31.15 -0.95 18.13
C TYR A 574 -31.50 0.09 17.05
N HIS A 575 -32.78 0.39 16.87
CA HIS A 575 -33.23 1.48 15.99
C HIS A 575 -33.63 2.70 16.82
N ILE A 576 -33.31 3.88 16.32
CA ILE A 576 -33.64 5.16 16.96
C ILE A 576 -34.91 5.76 16.35
N ASP A 577 -35.58 6.64 17.10
CA ASP A 577 -36.72 7.41 16.62
C ASP A 577 -36.29 8.51 15.63
N ASP A 578 -37.27 9.05 14.90
CA ASP A 578 -37.02 10.02 13.83
C ASP A 578 -36.47 11.38 14.36
N ASP A 579 -36.82 11.77 15.59
CA ASP A 579 -36.31 13.02 16.18
C ASP A 579 -34.83 12.85 16.55
N THR A 580 -34.49 11.75 17.23
CA THR A 580 -33.09 11.40 17.51
C THR A 580 -32.30 11.26 16.21
N MET A 581 -32.84 10.60 15.19
CA MET A 581 -32.21 10.49 13.87
C MET A 581 -31.93 11.87 13.26
N GLY A 582 -32.89 12.79 13.36
CA GLY A 582 -32.75 14.18 12.90
C GLY A 582 -31.58 14.90 13.58
N ASP A 583 -31.39 14.73 14.88
CA ASP A 583 -30.27 15.32 15.63
C ASP A 583 -28.91 14.81 15.14
N TYR A 584 -28.76 13.50 14.95
CA TYR A 584 -27.51 12.91 14.43
C TYR A 584 -27.20 13.40 13.01
N LEU A 585 -28.18 13.35 12.11
CA LEU A 585 -28.00 13.80 10.72
C LEU A 585 -27.67 15.29 10.62
N LEU A 586 -28.26 16.11 11.49
CA LEU A 586 -27.93 17.52 11.57
C LEU A 586 -26.47 17.74 11.96
N ILE A 587 -25.93 16.96 12.89
CA ILE A 587 -24.53 17.08 13.31
C ILE A 587 -23.59 16.63 12.20
N PHE A 588 -23.86 15.50 11.54
CA PHE A 588 -23.07 15.08 10.37
C PHE A 588 -23.02 16.19 9.30
N GLU A 589 -24.16 16.79 8.97
CA GLU A 589 -24.22 17.85 7.96
C GLU A 589 -23.54 19.15 8.42
N ASN A 590 -23.63 19.50 9.71
CA ASN A 590 -22.91 20.64 10.27
C ASN A 590 -21.40 20.44 10.23
N ILE A 591 -20.91 19.24 10.55
CA ILE A 591 -19.51 18.84 10.42
C ILE A 591 -19.06 18.93 8.95
N ALA A 592 -19.84 18.37 8.02
CA ALA A 592 -19.53 18.42 6.59
C ALA A 592 -19.44 19.87 6.07
N LYS A 593 -20.43 20.70 6.40
CA LYS A 593 -20.43 22.14 6.06
C LYS A 593 -19.28 22.89 6.71
N HIS A 594 -18.89 22.52 7.93
CA HIS A 594 -17.74 23.12 8.59
C HIS A 594 -16.46 22.83 7.80
N PHE A 595 -16.23 21.58 7.38
CA PHE A 595 -15.07 21.26 6.55
C PHE A 595 -15.08 22.06 5.24
N GLU A 596 -16.19 22.09 4.49
CA GLU A 596 -16.26 22.79 3.19
C GLU A 596 -16.09 24.31 3.30
N ARG A 597 -16.70 24.93 4.32
CA ARG A 597 -16.84 26.40 4.39
C ARG A 597 -15.98 27.07 5.45
N GLY A 598 -15.40 26.31 6.38
CA GLY A 598 -14.70 26.86 7.55
C GLY A 598 -15.60 27.68 8.49
N ASN A 599 -16.93 27.53 8.37
CA ASN A 599 -17.90 28.31 9.15
C ASN A 599 -17.89 27.93 10.64
N HIS A 600 -18.38 28.80 11.52
CA HIS A 600 -18.44 28.48 12.95
C HIS A 600 -19.43 27.33 13.18
N ILE A 601 -18.98 26.26 13.84
CA ILE A 601 -19.84 25.18 14.29
C ILE A 601 -20.31 25.50 15.71
N GLN A 602 -21.62 25.55 15.92
CA GLN A 602 -22.17 25.62 17.27
C GLN A 602 -22.15 24.21 17.84
N LEU A 603 -21.49 24.03 18.99
CA LEU A 603 -21.50 22.76 19.70
C LEU A 603 -22.94 22.39 20.06
N LYS A 604 -23.37 21.23 19.59
CA LYS A 604 -24.63 20.61 19.99
C LYS A 604 -24.37 19.33 20.74
N THR A 605 -25.17 19.10 21.78
CA THR A 605 -25.26 17.81 22.46
C THR A 605 -26.04 16.83 21.59
N LEU A 606 -25.71 15.55 21.70
CA LEU A 606 -26.44 14.46 21.04
C LEU A 606 -27.21 13.63 22.07
N PRO A 607 -28.43 13.18 21.74
CA PRO A 607 -29.12 12.15 22.50
C PRO A 607 -28.25 10.89 22.62
N ASP A 608 -28.45 10.13 23.69
CA ASP A 608 -27.67 8.92 23.92
C ASP A 608 -28.00 7.84 22.88
N LEU A 609 -26.95 7.16 22.40
CA LEU A 609 -27.07 6.00 21.52
C LEU A 609 -26.85 4.74 22.37
N PRO A 610 -27.89 3.92 22.62
CA PRO A 610 -27.78 2.78 23.56
C PRO A 610 -26.78 1.70 23.13
N GLN A 611 -26.52 1.58 21.83
CA GLN A 611 -25.49 0.72 21.25
C GLN A 611 -24.58 1.56 20.36
N TYR A 612 -23.29 1.24 20.27
CA TYR A 612 -22.32 1.98 19.46
C TYR A 612 -22.15 3.45 19.93
N ALA A 613 -22.17 3.69 21.24
CA ALA A 613 -22.07 5.01 21.85
C ALA A 613 -20.78 5.75 21.42
N HIS A 614 -19.73 5.04 21.04
CA HIS A 614 -18.52 5.65 20.50
C HIS A 614 -18.77 6.49 19.22
N ILE A 615 -19.81 6.20 18.41
CA ILE A 615 -20.19 7.04 17.26
C ILE A 615 -20.54 8.45 17.74
N ARG A 616 -21.33 8.55 18.82
CA ARG A 616 -21.72 9.82 19.44
C ARG A 616 -20.50 10.60 19.91
N THR A 617 -19.60 9.97 20.66
CA THR A 617 -18.39 10.64 21.16
C THR A 617 -17.49 11.09 20.01
N SER A 618 -17.32 10.26 18.98
CA SER A 618 -16.52 10.61 17.80
C SER A 618 -17.08 11.86 17.09
N LEU A 619 -18.40 11.96 16.94
CA LEU A 619 -19.07 13.15 16.39
C LEU A 619 -18.86 14.40 17.27
N LEU A 620 -19.00 14.27 18.59
CA LEU A 620 -18.74 15.36 19.54
C LEU A 620 -17.27 15.80 19.54
N SER A 621 -16.35 14.84 19.41
CA SER A 621 -14.91 15.07 19.28
C SER A 621 -14.61 15.85 17.99
N ILE A 622 -15.20 15.46 16.86
CA ILE A 622 -15.05 16.21 15.60
C ILE A 622 -15.55 17.65 15.75
N GLN A 623 -16.72 17.88 16.36
CA GLN A 623 -17.21 19.24 16.61
C GLN A 623 -16.23 20.08 17.45
N THR A 624 -15.65 19.47 18.49
CA THR A 624 -14.66 20.12 19.36
C THR A 624 -13.36 20.43 18.60
N ASN A 625 -12.86 19.46 17.83
CA ASN A 625 -11.68 19.62 16.98
C ASN A 625 -11.88 20.77 15.99
N CYS A 626 -13.03 20.80 15.32
CA CYS A 626 -13.43 21.85 14.37
C CYS A 626 -13.43 23.25 14.99
N MET A 627 -13.85 23.41 16.26
CA MET A 627 -13.75 24.70 16.94
C MET A 627 -12.30 25.11 17.23
N ASN A 628 -11.48 24.20 17.73
CA ASN A 628 -10.09 24.47 18.11
C ASN A 628 -9.23 24.86 16.89
N VAL A 629 -9.45 24.21 15.74
CA VAL A 629 -8.75 24.52 14.47
C VAL A 629 -8.83 26.00 14.10
N ARG A 630 -9.97 26.66 14.37
CA ARG A 630 -10.18 28.05 13.99
C ARG A 630 -9.48 29.04 14.91
N GLN A 631 -9.41 28.79 16.22
CA GLN A 631 -8.79 29.69 17.18
C GLN A 631 -7.29 29.88 16.89
N GLU A 632 -6.61 28.80 16.49
CA GLU A 632 -5.17 28.81 16.19
C GLU A 632 -4.85 29.23 14.75
N ALA A 633 -5.77 29.05 13.78
CA ALA A 633 -5.58 29.54 12.41
C ALA A 633 -5.78 31.05 12.24
N THR A 634 -6.41 31.72 13.21
CA THR A 634 -6.55 33.18 13.29
C THR A 634 -5.43 33.89 14.05
N LEU A 635 -4.52 33.13 14.67
CA LEU A 635 -3.29 33.61 15.32
C LEU A 635 -2.11 33.41 14.36
#